data_AF-A0A6A1WNB3-F1
#
_entry.id   AF-A0A6A1WNB3-F1
#
_cell.length_a   1.000
_cell.length_b   1.000
_cell.length_c   1.000
_cell.angle_alpha   90.00
_cell.angle_beta   90.00
_cell.angle_gamma   90.00
#
_symmetry.space_group_name_H-M   'P 1'
#
loop_
_entity.id
_entity.type
_entity.pdbx_description
1 polymer ?
#
loop_
_entity_poly.entity_id
_entity_poly.type
_entity_poly.pdbx_seq_one_letter_code
_entity_poly.pdbx_strand_id
1 'polypeptide(L)'
;MASSLSSTATIPCSKLCSSSTSQSNRPSIWSRCPSVVTVKCESNDDPQPETGMPARSSKLEIGSPVIVIEAPKMMKTATSIPCLRVNSGLVKPGDVGRIVSRKPKDVWAVRLTIGTYLIDGKYFKPLELDE
;
A
#
# COMPACT_ATOMS: atom_id res chain seq x y z
N MET A 1 55.71 -20.96 -14.81
CA MET A 1 56.22 -21.01 -13.43
C MET A 1 55.07 -20.70 -12.48
N ALA A 2 54.93 -21.54 -11.44
CA ALA A 2 54.09 -21.45 -10.25
C ALA A 2 52.54 -21.52 -10.38
N SER A 3 52.00 -22.47 -9.63
CA SER A 3 50.60 -22.91 -9.50
C SER A 3 50.01 -22.47 -8.15
N SER A 4 48.70 -22.72 -7.95
CA SER A 4 47.96 -22.93 -6.68
C SER A 4 47.07 -21.77 -6.19
N LEU A 5 45.85 -21.95 -5.64
CA LEU A 5 44.93 -23.09 -5.42
C LEU A 5 43.51 -22.52 -5.17
N SER A 6 42.47 -23.21 -5.66
CA SER A 6 41.05 -22.93 -5.43
C SER A 6 40.57 -23.28 -4.02
N SER A 7 39.48 -22.65 -3.55
CA SER A 7 38.64 -23.16 -2.45
C SER A 7 37.16 -23.16 -2.86
N THR A 8 36.61 -24.38 -2.92
CA THR A 8 35.19 -24.71 -3.08
C THR A 8 34.63 -25.09 -1.71
N ALA A 9 33.44 -24.60 -1.35
CA ALA A 9 32.67 -25.09 -0.21
C ALA A 9 31.31 -25.58 -0.67
N THR A 10 30.89 -26.72 -0.14
CA THR A 10 29.77 -27.54 -0.62
C THR A 10 28.89 -28.01 0.55
N ILE A 11 27.55 -27.96 0.33
CA ILE A 11 26.48 -28.91 0.77
C ILE A 11 25.96 -28.77 2.24
N PRO A 12 24.71 -29.17 2.63
CA PRO A 12 23.45 -29.55 1.93
C PRO A 12 22.15 -28.82 2.39
N CYS A 13 21.07 -29.10 1.64
CA CYS A 13 19.64 -28.85 1.93
C CYS A 13 19.03 -29.71 3.06
N SER A 14 17.90 -29.26 3.62
CA SER A 14 16.70 -30.11 3.79
C SER A 14 15.39 -29.29 3.83
N LYS A 15 14.39 -29.80 3.11
CA LYS A 15 13.00 -29.32 2.93
C LYS A 15 12.05 -29.84 4.03
N LEU A 16 10.80 -29.34 3.99
CA LEU A 16 9.53 -29.96 4.46
C LEU A 16 9.33 -29.96 6.00
N CYS A 17 8.15 -29.78 6.60
CA CYS A 17 6.80 -29.43 6.18
C CYS A 17 5.94 -29.20 7.45
N SER A 18 4.82 -28.51 7.29
CA SER A 18 3.52 -28.79 7.93
C SER A 18 3.30 -28.63 9.45
N SER A 19 2.39 -27.71 9.77
CA SER A 19 1.28 -27.76 10.75
C SER A 19 1.38 -28.72 11.94
N SER A 20 1.29 -28.16 13.16
CA SER A 20 0.75 -28.87 14.32
C SER A 20 0.12 -27.90 15.31
N THR A 21 -1.20 -27.96 15.38
CA THR A 21 -2.05 -27.49 16.49
C THR A 21 -1.73 -28.31 17.74
N SER A 22 -1.50 -27.66 18.89
CA SER A 22 -2.17 -27.97 20.17
C SER A 22 -1.36 -27.54 21.40
N GLN A 23 -2.03 -26.70 22.20
CA GLN A 23 -2.19 -26.78 23.66
C GLN A 23 -0.98 -26.64 24.59
N SER A 24 -1.03 -25.53 25.33
CA SER A 24 -0.93 -25.40 26.79
C SER A 24 0.13 -26.22 27.52
N ASN A 25 1.06 -25.53 28.21
CA ASN A 25 1.03 -25.46 29.67
C ASN A 25 2.01 -24.38 30.20
N ARG A 26 1.44 -23.45 30.97
CA ARG A 26 2.13 -22.57 31.94
C ARG A 26 2.63 -23.45 33.13
N PRO A 27 3.67 -23.07 33.92
CA PRO A 27 3.62 -21.87 34.74
C PRO A 27 4.93 -21.08 35.01
N SER A 28 4.70 -19.78 35.18
CA SER A 28 5.41 -18.77 36.00
C SER A 28 6.91 -18.92 36.29
N ILE A 29 7.72 -18.01 35.73
CA ILE A 29 8.72 -17.26 36.50
C ILE A 29 8.80 -15.83 35.93
N TRP A 30 8.55 -14.90 36.85
CA TRP A 30 8.79 -13.46 36.85
C TRP A 30 9.80 -12.93 35.82
N SER A 31 9.33 -12.14 34.86
CA SER A 31 10.15 -11.20 34.09
C SER A 31 9.33 -9.95 33.87
N ARG A 32 9.71 -8.88 34.56
CA ARG A 32 9.11 -7.54 34.44
C ARG A 32 9.34 -7.05 33.01
N CYS A 33 8.28 -6.99 32.21
CA CYS A 33 8.28 -6.25 30.95
C CYS A 33 7.98 -4.77 31.25
N PRO A 34 8.81 -3.81 30.81
CA PRO A 34 8.42 -2.40 30.85
C PRO A 34 7.20 -2.21 29.94
N SER A 35 6.23 -1.46 30.44
CA SER A 35 4.95 -1.17 29.79
C SER A 35 5.16 -0.67 28.35
N VAL A 36 4.90 -1.53 27.37
CA VAL A 36 4.73 -1.10 25.97
C VAL A 36 3.37 -0.43 25.92
N VAL A 37 3.38 0.91 25.92
CA VAL A 37 2.21 1.73 25.65
C VAL A 37 1.73 1.38 24.24
N THR A 38 0.64 0.63 24.16
CA THR A 38 -0.05 0.39 22.89
C THR A 38 -0.81 1.67 22.56
N VAL A 39 -0.28 2.47 21.63
CA VAL A 39 -1.00 3.65 21.14
C VAL A 39 -2.08 3.16 20.18
N LYS A 40 -3.29 2.98 20.70
CA LYS A 40 -4.49 2.73 19.91
C LYS A 40 -4.97 4.08 19.36
N CYS A 41 -4.61 4.41 18.12
CA CYS A 41 -5.24 5.51 17.40
C CYS A 41 -6.61 5.04 16.90
N GLU A 42 -7.65 5.39 17.65
CA GLU A 42 -9.03 5.35 17.20
C GLU A 42 -9.39 6.77 16.70
N SER A 43 -9.56 6.93 15.39
CA SER A 43 -10.12 8.16 14.80
C SER A 43 -11.61 7.94 14.67
N ASN A 44 -12.37 8.48 15.63
CA ASN A 44 -13.81 8.65 15.49
C ASN A 44 -14.05 9.99 14.81
N ASP A 45 -14.55 9.97 13.59
CA ASP A 45 -15.06 11.15 12.91
C ASP A 45 -16.50 10.84 12.48
N ASP A 46 -17.45 11.18 13.36
CA ASP A 46 -18.88 11.16 13.08
C ASP A 46 -19.27 12.36 12.16
N PRO A 47 -20.13 12.17 11.15
CA PRO A 47 -20.43 13.20 10.15
C PRO A 47 -21.65 14.07 10.51
N GLN A 48 -21.57 15.38 10.25
CA GLN A 48 -22.73 16.27 10.12
C GLN A 48 -23.11 16.45 8.63
N PRO A 49 -24.42 16.60 8.31
CA PRO A 49 -24.95 16.47 6.96
C PRO A 49 -25.08 17.83 6.29
N GLU A 50 -24.36 18.03 5.18
CA GLU A 50 -24.52 19.20 4.33
C GLU A 50 -24.92 18.72 2.92
N THR A 51 -26.13 19.10 2.53
CA THR A 51 -26.86 18.75 1.31
C THR A 51 -26.03 18.88 0.02
N GLY A 52 -25.62 17.72 -0.50
CA GLY A 52 -25.11 17.54 -1.86
C GLY A 52 -24.92 16.04 -2.06
N MET A 53 -25.71 15.46 -2.96
CA MET A 53 -25.82 14.02 -3.26
C MET A 53 -24.65 13.17 -2.72
N PRO A 54 -24.83 12.37 -1.66
CA PRO A 54 -23.81 11.42 -1.26
C PRO A 54 -23.87 10.27 -2.27
N ALA A 55 -23.21 10.45 -3.42
CA ALA A 55 -22.60 9.31 -4.09
C ALA A 55 -21.88 8.55 -2.99
N ARG A 56 -22.31 7.30 -2.74
CA ARG A 56 -21.88 6.46 -1.62
C ARG A 56 -20.38 6.65 -1.47
N SER A 57 -19.96 7.44 -0.48
CA SER A 57 -18.57 7.81 -0.32
C SER A 57 -17.87 6.63 0.34
N SER A 58 -17.75 5.56 -0.44
CA SER A 58 -16.97 4.37 -0.13
C SER A 58 -15.60 4.90 0.24
N LYS A 59 -15.30 4.87 1.55
CA LYS A 59 -14.07 5.41 2.10
C LYS A 59 -12.93 4.73 1.35
N LEU A 60 -12.18 5.52 0.58
CA LEU A 60 -11.10 5.00 -0.23
C LEU A 60 -10.00 4.45 0.69
N GLU A 61 -9.68 3.18 0.53
CA GLU A 61 -8.68 2.47 1.33
C GLU A 61 -7.50 2.03 0.46
N ILE A 62 -6.42 1.62 1.12
CA ILE A 62 -5.28 1.04 0.42
C ILE A 62 -5.73 -0.28 -0.22
N GLY A 63 -5.44 -0.44 -1.51
CA GLY A 63 -5.87 -1.60 -2.30
C GLY A 63 -7.20 -1.41 -3.03
N SER A 64 -7.99 -0.39 -2.70
CA SER A 64 -9.27 -0.12 -3.39
C SER A 64 -9.04 0.12 -4.89
N PRO A 65 -9.90 -0.42 -5.77
CA PRO A 65 -9.88 -0.13 -7.19
C PRO A 65 -10.41 1.29 -7.42
N VAL A 66 -9.74 2.03 -8.29
CA VAL A 66 -10.09 3.41 -8.62
C VAL A 66 -10.04 3.64 -10.12
N ILE A 67 -10.84 4.60 -10.59
CA ILE A 67 -10.86 5.05 -11.97
C ILE A 67 -10.54 6.54 -12.03
N VAL A 68 -9.63 6.92 -12.93
CA VAL A 68 -9.28 8.31 -13.19
C VAL A 68 -10.45 9.00 -13.88
N ILE A 69 -10.96 10.09 -13.31
CA ILE A 69 -12.08 10.87 -13.88
C ILE A 69 -11.60 12.00 -14.77
N GLU A 70 -10.43 12.56 -14.48
CA GLU A 70 -9.83 13.66 -15.23
C GLU A 70 -8.31 13.48 -15.24
N ALA A 71 -7.67 13.72 -16.39
CA ALA A 71 -6.23 13.67 -16.53
C ALA A 71 -5.57 14.83 -15.75
N PRO A 72 -4.74 14.56 -14.73
CA PRO A 72 -4.01 15.62 -14.03
C PRO A 72 -3.06 16.32 -14.99
N LYS A 73 -2.93 17.66 -14.93
CA LYS A 73 -1.98 18.42 -15.78
C LYS A 73 -0.52 18.05 -15.51
N MET A 74 -0.19 17.83 -14.24
CA MET A 74 1.13 17.41 -13.79
C MET A 74 0.99 16.41 -12.66
N MET A 75 1.92 15.46 -12.58
CA MET A 75 1.94 14.43 -11.53
C MET A 75 3.37 14.05 -11.18
N LYS A 76 3.57 13.54 -9.96
CA LYS A 76 4.88 13.03 -9.54
C LYS A 76 4.95 11.53 -9.73
N THR A 77 6.10 11.05 -10.21
CA THR A 77 6.37 9.60 -10.24
C THR A 77 6.70 9.12 -8.83
N ALA A 78 6.17 7.96 -8.42
CA ALA A 78 6.46 7.34 -7.12
C ALA A 78 7.74 6.46 -7.16
N THR A 79 8.73 6.85 -7.98
CA THR A 79 10.06 6.23 -8.03
C THR A 79 10.94 6.69 -6.87
N SER A 80 12.08 6.00 -6.64
CA SER A 80 13.03 6.35 -5.55
C SER A 80 13.46 7.82 -5.58
N ILE A 81 13.53 8.43 -6.76
CA ILE A 81 13.68 9.87 -6.94
C ILE A 81 12.37 10.39 -7.54
N PRO A 82 11.54 11.10 -6.75
CA PRO A 82 10.29 11.66 -7.25
C PRO A 82 10.57 12.82 -8.20
N CYS A 83 10.17 12.67 -9.46
CA CYS A 83 10.23 13.74 -10.45
C CYS A 83 8.80 14.22 -10.78
N LEU A 84 8.64 15.54 -10.85
CA LEU A 84 7.41 16.15 -11.34
C LEU A 84 7.40 16.08 -12.86
N ARG A 85 6.34 15.53 -13.44
CA ARG A 85 6.21 15.30 -14.88
C ARG A 85 4.91 15.89 -15.38
N VAL A 86 4.97 16.50 -16.56
CA VAL A 86 3.76 16.88 -17.31
C VAL A 86 3.07 15.61 -17.78
N ASN A 87 1.75 15.56 -17.62
CA ASN A 87 0.95 14.46 -18.14
C ASN A 87 0.75 14.63 -19.65
N SER A 88 1.74 14.23 -20.44
CA SER A 88 1.66 14.21 -21.90
C SER A 88 0.86 13.00 -22.42
N GLY A 89 -0.33 12.78 -21.85
CA GLY A 89 -1.20 11.64 -22.17
C GLY A 89 -0.78 10.32 -21.53
N LEU A 90 0.04 10.37 -20.48
CA LEU A 90 0.49 9.20 -19.71
C LEU A 90 -0.64 8.58 -18.89
N VAL A 91 -1.50 9.44 -18.35
CA VAL A 91 -2.69 9.07 -17.60
C VAL A 91 -3.89 9.75 -18.24
N LYS A 92 -4.86 8.95 -18.64
CA LYS A 92 -6.07 9.39 -19.34
C LYS A 92 -7.29 9.21 -18.43
N PRO A 93 -8.36 9.99 -18.66
CA PRO A 93 -9.65 9.69 -18.06
C PRO A 93 -10.09 8.28 -18.47
N GLY A 94 -10.62 7.51 -17.53
CA GLY A 94 -10.99 6.12 -17.71
C GLY A 94 -9.89 5.11 -17.36
N ASP A 95 -8.66 5.56 -17.12
CA ASP A 95 -7.60 4.65 -16.67
C ASP A 95 -7.96 4.10 -15.28
N VAL A 96 -7.86 2.78 -15.15
CA VAL A 96 -8.14 2.07 -13.91
C VAL A 96 -6.83 1.76 -13.20
N GLY A 97 -6.83 1.92 -11.88
CA GLY A 97 -5.70 1.62 -11.03
C GLY A 97 -6.12 1.10 -9.65
N ARG A 98 -5.12 0.94 -8.80
CA ARG A 98 -5.31 0.63 -7.37
C ARG A 98 -4.53 1.58 -6.50
N ILE A 99 -5.11 1.89 -5.33
CA ILE A 99 -4.44 2.69 -4.32
C ILE A 99 -3.30 1.88 -3.69
N VAL A 100 -2.10 2.45 -3.68
CA VAL A 100 -0.89 1.88 -3.06
C VAL A 100 -0.66 2.44 -1.66
N SER A 101 -0.82 3.76 -1.50
CA SER A 101 -0.63 4.41 -0.19
C SER A 101 -1.30 5.77 -0.13
N ARG A 102 -1.69 6.18 1.08
CA ARG A 102 -2.15 7.54 1.39
C ARG A 102 -0.96 8.47 1.61
N LYS A 103 -1.05 9.69 1.07
CA LYS A 103 -0.13 10.79 1.37
C LYS A 103 -0.91 11.95 2.01
N PRO A 104 -0.20 12.87 2.68
CA PRO A 104 -0.83 14.10 3.18
C PRO A 104 -1.47 14.91 2.05
N LYS A 105 -2.37 15.82 2.41
CA LYS A 105 -3.05 16.76 1.49
C LYS A 105 -3.87 16.07 0.39
N ASP A 106 -4.50 14.95 0.74
CA ASP A 106 -5.36 14.18 -0.17
C ASP A 106 -4.64 13.75 -1.47
N VAL A 107 -3.33 13.53 -1.37
CA VAL A 107 -2.53 12.96 -2.44
C VAL A 107 -2.44 11.45 -2.22
N TRP A 108 -2.54 10.68 -3.29
CA TRP A 108 -2.56 9.22 -3.24
C TRP A 108 -1.54 8.65 -4.20
N ALA A 109 -0.82 7.61 -3.77
CA ALA A 109 -0.03 6.82 -4.69
C ALA A 109 -0.97 5.83 -5.37
N VAL A 110 -1.17 5.97 -6.68
CA VAL A 110 -2.03 5.10 -7.48
C VAL A 110 -1.16 4.31 -8.46
N ARG A 111 -1.32 2.99 -8.46
CA ARG A 111 -0.68 2.10 -9.43
C ARG A 111 -1.59 1.91 -10.63
N LEU A 112 -1.15 2.48 -11.74
CA LEU A 112 -1.73 2.35 -13.07
C LEU A 112 -0.89 1.36 -13.89
N THR A 113 -1.37 0.97 -15.06
CA THR A 113 -0.65 0.10 -16.00
C THR A 113 0.72 0.67 -16.37
N ILE A 114 0.80 1.99 -16.55
CA ILE A 114 2.05 2.69 -16.91
C ILE A 114 3.04 2.83 -15.75
N GLY A 115 2.58 2.73 -14.50
CA GLY A 115 3.44 2.90 -13.33
C GLY A 115 2.69 3.43 -12.12
N THR A 116 3.45 3.82 -11.09
CA THR A 116 2.88 4.37 -9.86
C THR A 116 3.11 5.88 -9.80
N TYR A 117 2.03 6.62 -9.62
CA TYR A 117 2.03 8.09 -9.63
C TYR A 117 1.35 8.64 -8.39
N LEU A 118 1.76 9.84 -7.98
CA LEU A 118 1.08 10.61 -6.97
C LEU A 118 0.00 11.47 -7.64
N ILE A 119 -1.26 11.18 -7.31
CA ILE A 119 -2.46 11.78 -7.89
C ILE A 119 -3.32 12.33 -6.76
N ASP A 120 -3.85 13.54 -6.92
CA ASP A 120 -4.79 14.13 -5.95
C ASP A 120 -6.12 13.37 -5.97
N GLY A 121 -6.81 13.30 -4.82
CA GLY A 121 -8.12 12.65 -4.66
C GLY A 121 -9.20 13.17 -5.61
N LYS A 122 -9.07 14.41 -6.08
CA LYS A 122 -9.99 15.03 -7.06
C LYS A 122 -9.93 14.46 -8.47
N TYR A 123 -8.88 13.71 -8.83
CA TYR A 123 -8.69 13.20 -10.19
C TYR A 123 -9.16 11.76 -10.37
N PHE A 124 -9.62 11.09 -9.30
CA PHE A 124 -10.10 9.72 -9.37
C PHE A 124 -11.28 9.49 -8.44
N LYS A 125 -12.02 8.41 -8.69
CA LYS A 125 -13.13 7.95 -7.83
C LYS A 125 -13.04 6.43 -7.61
N PRO A 126 -13.70 5.89 -6.57
CA PRO A 126 -13.84 4.43 -6.44
C PRO A 126 -14.40 3.81 -7.72
N LEU A 127 -13.86 2.66 -8.12
CA LEU A 127 -14.46 1.88 -9.19
C LEU A 127 -15.62 1.08 -8.59
N GLU A 128 -16.85 1.47 -8.95
CA GLU A 128 -18.05 0.69 -8.65
C GLU A 128 -18.20 -0.36 -9.75
N LEU A 129 -18.19 -1.63 -9.36
CA LEU A 129 -18.55 -2.74 -10.23
C LEU A 129 -19.96 -3.14 -9.81
N ASP A 130 -20.95 -2.74 -10.60
CA ASP A 130 -22.30 -3.31 -10.48
C ASP A 130 -22.20 -4.78 -10.90
N GLU A 131 -22.57 -5.69 -10.00
CA GLU A 131 -22.60 -7.16 -10.21
C GLU A 131 -23.75 -7.58 -11.13
#